data_AF-A0A960DZJ1-F1
#
_entry.id   AF-A0A960DZJ1-F1
#
_cell.length_a   1.000
_cell.length_b   1.000
_cell.length_c   1.000
_cell.angle_alpha   90.00
_cell.angle_beta   90.00
_cell.angle_gamma   90.00
#
_symmetry.space_group_name_H-M   'P 1'
#
loop_
_entity.id
_entity.type
_entity.pdbx_description
1 polymer ?
#
loop_
_entity_poly.entity_id
_entity_poly.type
_entity_poly.pdbx_seq_one_letter_code
_entity_poly.pdbx_strand_id
1 'polypeptide(L)'
;MTAERRRRWSAAAVAALALLAACTSDPPSPEEEREARIRDRLDETFSRAQVDCIVDQLDEPARTALDGEGALDADSEELAAYSLVLVDCVTVDTDTD
;
A
#
# COMPACT_ATOMS: atom_id res chain seq x y z
N MET A 1 -24.20 47.61 34.31
CA MET A 1 -23.67 46.28 34.65
C MET A 1 -23.96 45.34 33.48
N THR A 2 -22.88 44.79 32.89
CA THR A 2 -22.75 43.51 32.15
C THR A 2 -23.72 43.21 30.99
N ALA A 3 -23.28 43.30 29.71
CA ALA A 3 -22.54 42.27 28.95
C ALA A 3 -23.52 41.22 28.33
N GLU A 4 -23.39 40.67 27.13
CA GLU A 4 -22.25 40.55 26.24
C GLU A 4 -22.72 40.16 24.82
N ARG A 5 -21.99 40.72 23.86
CA ARG A 5 -21.84 40.42 22.43
C ARG A 5 -22.46 39.10 21.92
N ARG A 6 -23.44 39.27 21.01
CA ARG A 6 -23.91 38.23 20.09
C ARG A 6 -22.74 37.64 19.31
N ARG A 7 -22.52 36.34 19.51
CA ARG A 7 -21.63 35.43 18.80
C ARG A 7 -21.61 35.69 17.29
N ARG A 8 -20.59 36.40 16.81
CA ARG A 8 -20.13 36.35 15.42
C ARG A 8 -19.13 35.20 15.36
N TRP A 9 -19.61 34.02 15.00
CA TRP A 9 -18.73 32.87 14.77
C TRP A 9 -18.07 33.06 13.40
N SER A 10 -16.77 33.30 13.46
CA SER A 10 -15.89 33.60 12.35
C SER A 10 -15.89 32.46 11.32
N ALA A 11 -16.43 32.73 10.13
CA ALA A 11 -16.25 31.88 8.95
C ALA A 11 -14.76 31.67 8.57
N ALA A 12 -13.86 32.48 9.14
CA ALA A 12 -12.41 32.36 8.97
C ALA A 12 -11.82 31.06 9.56
N ALA A 13 -12.48 30.41 10.52
CA ALA A 13 -11.94 29.19 11.13
C ALA A 13 -11.98 27.98 10.19
N VAL A 14 -12.95 27.92 9.25
CA VAL A 14 -13.10 26.76 8.34
C VAL A 14 -12.08 26.81 7.20
N ALA A 15 -11.70 28.01 6.72
CA ALA A 15 -10.71 28.16 5.67
C ALA A 15 -9.27 27.82 6.11
N ALA A 16 -8.97 27.97 7.41
CA ALA A 16 -7.63 27.68 7.94
C ALA A 16 -7.33 26.18 8.06
N LEU A 17 -8.35 25.31 8.27
CA LEU A 17 -8.14 23.86 8.31
C LEU A 17 -7.89 23.24 6.93
N ALA A 18 -8.42 23.83 5.86
CA ALA A 18 -8.21 23.31 4.50
C ALA A 18 -6.76 23.51 4.00
N LEU A 19 -6.05 24.54 4.49
CA LEU A 19 -4.67 24.83 4.12
C LEU A 19 -3.63 23.93 4.84
N LEU A 20 -4.00 23.31 5.96
CA LEU A 20 -3.14 22.37 6.68
C LEU A 20 -3.20 20.94 6.14
N ALA A 21 -4.25 20.60 5.38
CA ALA A 21 -4.36 19.30 4.71
C ALA A 21 -3.64 19.25 3.35
N ALA A 22 -3.20 20.40 2.83
CA ALA A 22 -2.54 20.53 1.52
C ALA A 22 -1.01 20.57 1.59
N CYS A 23 -0.42 20.43 2.77
CA CYS A 23 1.02 20.50 2.99
C CYS A 23 1.46 19.31 3.86
N THR A 24 1.97 18.22 3.27
CA THR A 24 3.02 17.34 3.86
C THR A 24 3.13 15.93 3.23
N SER A 25 2.77 15.72 1.96
CA SER A 25 3.14 14.47 1.30
C SER A 25 3.38 14.76 -0.18
N ASP A 26 4.61 14.56 -0.64
CA ASP A 26 4.83 14.35 -2.06
C ASP A 26 3.93 13.19 -2.51
N PRO A 27 3.31 13.28 -3.70
CA PRO A 27 2.55 12.15 -4.22
C PRO A 27 3.48 10.94 -4.34
N PRO A 28 2.98 9.72 -4.07
CA PRO A 28 3.78 8.51 -4.24
C PRO A 28 4.27 8.42 -5.68
N SER A 29 5.49 7.91 -5.83
CA SER A 29 6.02 7.56 -7.14
C SER A 29 5.19 6.44 -7.78
N PRO A 30 5.22 6.29 -9.12
CA PRO A 30 4.52 5.19 -9.78
C PRO A 30 4.91 3.79 -9.29
N GLU A 31 6.16 3.62 -8.85
CA GLU A 31 6.69 2.38 -8.26
C GLU A 31 6.08 2.12 -6.88
N GLU A 32 5.99 3.14 -6.02
CA GLU A 32 5.34 3.04 -4.72
C GLU A 32 3.83 2.74 -4.86
N GLU A 33 3.15 3.36 -5.83
CA GLU A 33 1.75 3.05 -6.11
C GLU A 33 1.55 1.62 -6.59
N ARG A 34 2.48 1.11 -7.43
CA ARG A 34 2.49 -0.28 -7.90
C ARG A 34 2.64 -1.24 -6.73
N GLU A 35 3.65 -1.01 -5.90
CA GLU A 35 3.94 -1.83 -4.74
C GLU A 35 2.75 -1.87 -3.77
N ALA A 36 2.09 -0.72 -3.55
CA ALA A 36 0.87 -0.63 -2.75
C ALA A 36 -0.27 -1.50 -3.31
N ARG A 37 -0.54 -1.45 -4.62
CA ARG A 37 -1.58 -2.27 -5.26
C ARG A 37 -1.28 -3.77 -5.19
N ILE A 38 0.00 -4.16 -5.27
CA ILE A 38 0.41 -5.55 -5.11
C ILE A 38 0.19 -5.99 -3.65
N ARG A 39 0.65 -5.20 -2.67
CA ARG A 39 0.45 -5.48 -1.24
C ARG A 39 -1.03 -5.64 -0.90
N ASP A 40 -1.86 -4.69 -1.32
CA ASP A 40 -3.31 -4.70 -1.03
C ASP A 40 -3.98 -5.99 -1.52
N ARG A 41 -3.59 -6.51 -2.70
CA ARG A 41 -4.12 -7.78 -3.23
C ARG A 41 -3.58 -8.99 -2.49
N LEU A 42 -2.30 -9.00 -2.14
CA LEU A 42 -1.71 -10.13 -1.41
C LEU A 42 -2.26 -10.24 0.01
N ASP A 43 -2.58 -9.11 0.65
CA ASP A 43 -3.18 -9.04 1.99
C ASP A 43 -4.57 -9.71 2.08
N GLU A 44 -5.24 -9.96 0.94
CA GLU A 44 -6.50 -10.72 0.92
C GLU A 44 -6.29 -12.21 1.20
N THR A 45 -5.08 -12.73 0.96
CA THR A 45 -4.77 -14.17 1.02
C THR A 45 -3.69 -14.50 2.04
N PHE A 46 -2.70 -13.63 2.22
CA PHE A 46 -1.51 -13.88 3.02
C PHE A 46 -1.50 -13.05 4.30
N SER A 47 -0.73 -13.49 5.30
CA SER A 47 -0.49 -12.66 6.49
C SER A 47 0.41 -11.47 6.13
N ARG A 48 0.34 -10.37 6.89
CA ARG A 48 1.20 -9.20 6.65
C ARG A 48 2.68 -9.55 6.57
N ALA A 49 3.17 -10.43 7.45
CA ALA A 49 4.57 -10.87 7.44
C ALA A 49 4.93 -11.63 6.15
N GLN A 50 4.02 -12.45 5.65
CA GLN A 50 4.20 -13.14 4.37
C GLN A 50 4.15 -12.15 3.20
N VAL A 51 3.23 -11.17 3.21
CA VAL A 51 3.14 -10.12 2.18
C VAL A 51 4.43 -9.30 2.13
N ASP A 52 4.95 -8.87 3.29
CA ASP A 52 6.21 -8.14 3.39
C ASP A 52 7.36 -8.97 2.80
N CYS A 53 7.47 -10.26 3.17
CA CYS A 53 8.47 -11.16 2.59
C CYS A 53 8.33 -11.30 1.07
N ILE A 54 7.11 -11.51 0.56
CA ILE A 54 6.86 -11.71 -0.87
C ILE A 54 7.28 -10.47 -1.64
N VAL A 55 6.80 -9.29 -1.23
CA VAL A 55 7.06 -8.04 -1.94
C VAL A 55 8.55 -7.68 -1.91
N ASP A 56 9.23 -7.90 -0.79
CA ASP A 56 10.66 -7.61 -0.65
C ASP A 56 11.55 -8.48 -1.55
N GLN A 57 11.11 -9.72 -1.86
CA GLN A 57 11.86 -10.64 -2.71
C GLN A 57 11.54 -10.54 -4.22
N LEU A 58 10.43 -9.90 -4.58
CA LEU A 58 10.06 -9.74 -5.99
C LEU A 58 10.95 -8.73 -6.70
N ASP A 59 11.44 -9.09 -7.88
CA ASP A 59 12.13 -8.17 -8.77
C ASP A 59 11.15 -7.29 -9.57
N GLU A 60 11.66 -6.22 -10.18
CA GLU A 60 10.82 -5.23 -10.89
C GLU A 60 10.01 -5.82 -12.06
N PRO A 61 10.53 -6.77 -12.87
CA PRO A 61 9.74 -7.48 -13.86
C PRO A 61 8.56 -8.24 -13.24
N ALA A 62 8.78 -9.03 -12.18
CA ALA A 62 7.70 -9.75 -11.53
C ALA A 62 6.69 -8.81 -10.87
N ARG A 63 7.14 -7.70 -10.25
CA ARG A 63 6.23 -6.66 -9.71
C ARG A 63 5.37 -6.04 -10.82
N THR A 64 5.98 -5.72 -11.97
CA THR A 64 5.24 -5.16 -13.11
C THR A 64 4.21 -6.13 -13.66
N ALA A 65 4.57 -7.42 -13.78
CA ALA A 65 3.66 -8.45 -14.25
C ALA A 65 2.50 -8.66 -13.25
N LEU A 66 2.80 -8.70 -11.96
CA LEU A 66 1.81 -8.85 -10.90
C LEU A 66 0.89 -7.63 -10.76
N ASP A 67 1.35 -6.42 -11.08
CA ASP A 67 0.51 -5.20 -11.09
C ASP A 67 -0.64 -5.28 -12.11
N GLY A 68 -0.55 -6.15 -13.12
CA GLY A 68 -1.62 -6.38 -14.08
C GLY A 68 -2.90 -6.96 -13.46
N GLU A 69 -4.03 -6.76 -14.13
CA GLU A 69 -5.34 -7.30 -13.73
C GLU A 69 -5.60 -8.73 -14.26
N GLY A 70 -4.71 -9.23 -15.14
CA GLY A 70 -4.84 -10.53 -15.78
C GLY A 70 -4.07 -11.64 -15.06
N ALA A 71 -4.42 -12.89 -15.36
CA ALA A 71 -3.59 -14.03 -14.98
C ALA A 71 -2.26 -13.98 -15.73
N LEU A 72 -1.17 -14.34 -15.05
CA LEU A 72 0.11 -14.57 -15.69
C LEU A 72 0.03 -15.81 -16.59
N ASP A 73 0.76 -15.78 -17.71
CA ASP A 73 0.89 -16.95 -18.56
C ASP A 73 1.57 -18.10 -17.81
N ALA A 74 1.06 -19.33 -18.00
CA ALA A 74 1.51 -20.51 -17.26
C ALA A 74 3.00 -20.82 -17.47
N ASP A 75 3.55 -20.43 -18.62
CA ASP A 75 4.95 -20.66 -19.02
C ASP A 75 5.80 -19.39 -18.89
N SER A 76 5.30 -18.34 -18.22
CA SER A 76 6.03 -17.08 -18.04
C SER A 76 7.14 -17.19 -16.99
N GLU A 77 8.25 -16.50 -17.23
CA GLU A 77 9.37 -16.43 -16.29
C GLU A 77 8.95 -15.72 -14.99
N GLU A 78 8.04 -14.75 -15.09
CA GLU A 78 7.49 -13.98 -13.97
C GLU A 78 6.62 -14.84 -13.05
N LEU A 79 5.78 -15.73 -13.62
CA LEU A 79 5.03 -16.68 -12.82
C LEU A 79 5.95 -17.68 -12.12
N ALA A 80 7.00 -18.14 -12.80
CA ALA A 80 8.00 -19.02 -12.20
C ALA A 80 8.73 -18.33 -11.03
N ALA A 81 9.17 -17.09 -11.22
CA ALA A 81 9.81 -16.29 -10.18
C ALA A 81 8.88 -16.05 -8.98
N TYR A 82 7.63 -15.62 -9.23
CA TYR A 82 6.63 -15.42 -8.18
C TYR A 82 6.36 -16.72 -7.40
N SER A 83 6.24 -17.85 -8.10
CA SER A 83 6.00 -19.16 -7.47
C SER A 83 7.15 -19.58 -6.53
N LEU A 84 8.40 -19.31 -6.91
CA LEU A 84 9.56 -19.58 -6.06
C LEU A 84 9.53 -18.72 -4.78
N VAL A 85 9.22 -17.43 -4.93
CA VAL A 85 9.07 -16.51 -3.79
C VAL A 85 7.94 -16.96 -2.86
N LEU A 86 6.80 -17.40 -3.41
CA LEU A 86 5.69 -17.92 -2.60
C LEU A 86 6.10 -19.14 -1.78
N VAL A 87 6.84 -20.07 -2.37
CA VAL A 87 7.33 -21.24 -1.64
C VAL A 87 8.22 -20.78 -0.49
N ASP A 88 9.18 -19.88 -0.74
CA ASP A 88 10.09 -19.40 0.29
C ASP A 88 9.36 -18.67 1.42
N CYS A 89 8.49 -17.71 1.10
CA CYS A 89 7.86 -16.86 2.09
C CYS A 89 6.71 -17.50 2.86
N VAL A 90 6.02 -18.52 2.30
CA VAL A 90 4.86 -19.14 2.94
C VAL A 90 5.21 -20.44 3.67
N THR A 91 6.29 -21.11 3.27
CA THR A 91 6.67 -22.39 3.93
C THR A 91 7.48 -22.21 5.21
N VAL A 92 7.99 -21.00 5.49
CA VAL A 92 8.82 -20.70 6.67
C VAL A 92 8.01 -20.55 7.98
N ASP A 93 6.69 -20.78 7.96
CA ASP A 93 5.82 -20.71 9.15
C ASP A 93 5.84 -21.97 10.07
N THR A 94 6.72 -22.96 9.84
CA THR A 94 6.70 -24.22 10.63
C THR A 94 7.82 -24.46 11.64
N ASP A 95 8.81 -23.57 11.78
CA ASP A 95 9.95 -23.77 12.70
C ASP A 95 9.96 -22.77 13.87
N THR A 96 8.82 -22.56 14.52
CA THR A 96 8.77 -21.91 15.85
C THR A 96 8.24 -22.89 16.89
N ASP A 97 9.11 -23.77 17.37
CA ASP A 97 9.02 -24.48 18.66
C ASP A 97 10.20 -24.05 19.56
#